data_AF-A0A2A2HFE3-F1
#
_entry.id   AF-A0A2A2HFE3-F1
#
_cell.length_a   1.000
_cell.length_b   1.000
_cell.length_c   1.000
_cell.angle_alpha   90.00
_cell.angle_beta   90.00
_cell.angle_gamma   90.00
#
_symmetry.space_group_name_H-M   'P 1'
#
loop_
_entity.id
_entity.type
_entity.pdbx_description
1 polymer ?
#
loop_
_entity_poly.entity_id
_entity_poly.type
_entity_poly.pdbx_seq_one_letter_code
_entity_poly.pdbx_strand_id
1 'polypeptide(L)' 'MKIVDISVPQQEKIKLEISHESHTRLIRAMEVAGYIYEHISKHSCEHEPMPWLPEFIDYLREDITCIFNEIDKYS' A
#
# COMPACT_ATOMS: atom_id res chain seq x y z
N MET A 1 -11.75 37.42 27.55
CA MET A 1 -10.95 36.23 27.22
C MET A 1 -11.89 35.03 27.32
N LYS A 2 -12.38 34.51 26.19
CA LYS A 2 -13.24 33.33 26.19
C LYS A 2 -12.31 32.11 26.25
N ILE A 3 -12.35 31.40 27.37
CA ILE A 3 -11.75 30.07 27.47
C ILE A 3 -12.60 29.19 26.58
N VAL A 4 -12.07 28.80 25.43
CA VAL A 4 -12.71 27.83 24.55
C VAL A 4 -12.41 26.48 25.19
N ASP A 5 -13.42 25.97 25.88
CA ASP A 5 -13.41 24.61 26.44
C ASP A 5 -13.40 23.65 25.25
N ILE A 6 -12.23 23.12 24.92
CA ILE A 6 -12.06 22.15 23.86
C ILE A 6 -12.52 20.82 24.44
N SER A 7 -13.84 20.65 24.47
CA SER A 7 -14.46 19.40 24.87
C SER A 7 -13.81 18.24 24.10
N VAL A 8 -13.46 17.22 24.87
CA VAL A 8 -12.82 15.94 24.50
C VAL A 8 -13.37 15.22 23.24
N PRO A 9 -14.61 15.41 22.72
CA PRO A 9 -15.08 14.63 21.57
C PRO A 9 -14.44 14.95 20.21
N GLN A 10 -13.68 16.04 20.06
CA GLN A 10 -13.06 16.38 18.77
C GLN A 10 -11.75 15.61 18.47
N GLN A 11 -11.23 14.83 19.44
CA GLN A 11 -10.05 14.00 19.23
C GLN A 11 -10.34 12.64 18.57
N GLU A 12 -11.62 12.22 18.45
CA GLU A 12 -11.96 10.85 18.05
C GLU A 12 -12.17 10.60 16.54
N LYS A 13 -11.79 11.54 15.66
CA LYS A 13 -11.70 11.27 14.22
C LYS A 13 -10.46 11.91 13.60
N ILE A 14 -9.29 11.64 14.18
CA ILE A 14 -8.08 11.67 13.36
C ILE A 14 -8.22 10.48 12.42
N LYS A 15 -8.63 10.74 11.18
CA LYS A 15 -8.54 9.77 10.10
C LYS A 15 -7.07 9.35 10.07
N LEU A 16 -6.79 8.07 10.34
CA LEU A 16 -5.44 7.52 10.23
C LEU A 16 -5.06 7.54 8.76
N GLU A 17 -4.51 8.67 8.32
CA GLU A 17 -3.98 8.84 6.99
C GLU A 17 -2.59 8.23 6.97
N ILE A 18 -2.40 7.20 6.13
CA ILE A 18 -1.09 6.63 5.86
C ILE A 18 -0.16 7.72 5.29
N SER A 19 1.13 7.59 5.55
CA SER A 19 2.14 8.51 5.05
C SER A 19 2.10 8.60 3.52
N HIS A 20 2.57 9.74 3.00
CA HIS A 20 2.76 9.92 1.57
C HIS A 20 3.63 8.80 0.97
N GLU A 21 4.66 8.34 1.70
CA GLU A 21 5.51 7.23 1.25
C GLU A 21 4.70 5.94 1.08
N SER A 22 3.94 5.53 2.09
CA SER A 22 3.09 4.33 2.01
C SER A 22 2.02 4.45 0.94
N HIS A 23 1.45 5.64 0.75
CA HIS A 23 0.51 5.89 -0.34
C HIS A 23 1.17 5.71 -1.71
N THR A 24 2.37 6.25 -1.93
CA THR A 24 3.13 6.04 -3.17
C THR A 24 3.46 4.57 -3.40
N ARG A 25 3.89 3.85 -2.36
CA ARG A 25 4.17 2.41 -2.42
C ARG A 25 2.92 1.59 -2.74
N LEU A 26 1.76 1.98 -2.22
CA LEU A 26 0.48 1.34 -2.53
C LEU A 26 0.13 1.48 -4.01
N ILE A 27 0.23 2.70 -4.56
CA ILE A 27 0.00 2.94 -5.99
C ILE A 27 0.92 2.07 -6.83
N ARG A 28 2.22 2.08 -6.52
CA ARG A 28 3.22 1.29 -7.24
C ARG A 28 2.91 -0.20 -7.18
N ALA A 29 2.52 -0.71 -6.02
CA ALA A 29 2.16 -2.12 -5.87
C ALA A 29 0.95 -2.50 -6.74
N MET A 30 -0.06 -1.62 -6.80
CA MET A 30 -1.22 -1.82 -7.68
C MET A 30 -0.84 -1.82 -9.16
N GLU A 31 0.00 -0.88 -9.58
CA GLU A 31 0.46 -0.77 -10.97
C GLU A 31 1.26 -1.99 -11.41
N VAL A 32 2.27 -2.40 -10.61
CA VAL A 32 3.11 -3.56 -10.92
C VAL A 32 2.27 -4.84 -10.99
N ALA A 33 1.36 -5.06 -10.03
CA ALA A 33 0.46 -6.22 -10.07
C ALA A 33 -0.44 -6.20 -11.32
N GLY A 34 -0.94 -5.02 -11.70
CA GLY A 34 -1.71 -4.81 -12.92
C GLY A 34 -0.92 -5.16 -14.19
N TYR A 35 0.32 -4.69 -14.29
CA TYR A 35 1.18 -4.98 -15.44
C TYR A 35 1.58 -6.44 -15.55
N ILE A 36 1.84 -7.12 -14.43
CA ILE A 36 2.10 -8.57 -14.42
C ILE A 36 0.87 -9.32 -14.97
N TYR A 37 -0.31 -8.98 -14.47
CA TYR A 37 -1.57 -9.57 -14.94
C TYR A 37 -1.80 -9.31 -16.43
N GLU A 38 -1.63 -8.07 -16.88
CA GLU A 38 -1.79 -7.70 -18.29
C GLU A 38 -0.78 -8.46 -19.17
N HIS A 39 0.49 -8.56 -18.75
CA HIS A 39 1.51 -9.28 -19.47
C HIS A 39 1.15 -10.76 -19.63
N ILE A 40 0.76 -11.42 -18.54
CA ILE A 40 0.36 -12.83 -18.55
C ILE A 40 -0.85 -13.04 -19.45
N SER A 41 -1.90 -12.23 -19.28
CA SER A 41 -3.14 -12.34 -20.05
C SER A 41 -2.93 -12.08 -21.54
N LYS A 42 -2.12 -11.08 -21.91
CA LYS A 42 -1.86 -10.69 -23.29
C LYS A 42 -1.05 -11.74 -24.06
N HIS A 43 -0.14 -12.43 -23.38
CA HIS A 43 0.74 -13.41 -24.01
C HIS A 43 0.31 -14.85 -23.75
N SER A 44 -0.77 -15.07 -22.99
CA SER A 44 -1.27 -16.40 -22.58
C SER A 44 -0.15 -17.30 -22.08
N CYS A 45 0.71 -16.74 -21.21
CA CYS A 45 1.92 -17.38 -20.71
C CYS A 45 1.75 -17.90 -19.27
N GLU A 46 0.51 -18.23 -18.86
CA GLU A 46 0.18 -18.71 -17.51
C GLU A 46 0.97 -19.97 -17.10
N HIS A 47 1.44 -20.75 -18.08
CA HIS A 47 2.15 -22.00 -17.89
C HIS A 47 3.64 -21.91 -18.23
N GLU A 48 4.10 -20.75 -18.71
CA GLU A 48 5.50 -20.55 -19.08
C GLU A 48 6.34 -20.14 -17.86
N PRO A 49 7.62 -20.54 -17.80
CA PRO A 49 8.51 -20.06 -16.77
C PRO A 49 8.68 -18.54 -16.87
N MET A 50 8.53 -17.84 -15.74
CA MET A 50 8.75 -16.41 -15.61
C MET A 50 9.91 -16.15 -14.64
N PRO A 51 11.18 -16.23 -15.09
CA PRO A 51 12.36 -16.08 -14.22
C PRO A 51 12.45 -14.72 -13.51
N TRP A 52 11.81 -13.69 -14.09
CA TRP A 52 11.74 -12.34 -13.53
C TRP A 52 10.67 -12.21 -12.44
N LEU A 53 9.65 -13.08 -12.41
CA LEU A 53 8.50 -12.94 -11.52
C LEU A 53 8.89 -12.91 -10.03
N PRO A 54 9.81 -13.77 -9.53
CA PRO A 54 10.21 -13.73 -8.13
C PRO A 54 10.70 -12.35 -7.67
N GLU A 55 11.52 -11.67 -8.48
CA GLU A 55 12.06 -10.35 -8.15
C GLU A 55 10.95 -9.30 -8.01
N PHE A 56 9.97 -9.29 -8.92
CA PHE A 56 8.83 -8.39 -8.82
C PHE A 56 7.93 -8.71 -7.63
N ILE A 57 7.75 -10.00 -7.29
CA ILE A 57 6.98 -10.41 -6.11
C ILE A 57 7.68 -9.98 -4.81
N ASP A 58 9.01 -10.08 -4.74
CA ASP A 58 9.77 -9.61 -3.59
C ASP A 58 9.64 -8.08 -3.44
N TYR A 59 9.73 -7.33 -4.55
CA TYR A 59 9.51 -5.89 -4.54
C TYR A 59 8.11 -5.49 -4.08
N LEU A 60 7.07 -6.19 -4.56
CA LEU A 60 5.69 -6.02 -4.10
C LEU A 60 5.56 -6.31 -2.61
N ARG A 61 6.22 -7.37 -2.13
CA ARG A 61 6.20 -7.74 -0.71
C ARG A 61 6.81 -6.64 0.15
N GLU A 62 7.91 -6.02 -0.26
CA GLU A 62 8.53 -4.92 0.47
C GLU A 62 7.59 -3.72 0.61
N ASP A 63 6.90 -3.35 -0.46
CA ASP A 63 5.93 -2.24 -0.43
C ASP A 63 4.74 -2.53 0.46
N ILE A 64 4.18 -3.72 0.35
CA ILE A 64 3.08 -4.17 1.20
C ILE A 64 3.52 -4.22 2.67
N THR A 65 4.71 -4.73 2.95
CA THR A 65 5.28 -4.78 4.31
C THR A 65 5.49 -3.39 4.90
N CYS A 66 5.97 -2.43 4.10
CA CYS A 66 6.11 -1.04 4.54
C CYS A 66 4.76 -0.45 4.98
N ILE A 67 3.70 -0.70 4.20
CA ILE A 67 2.35 -0.20 4.49
C ILE A 67 1.79 -0.87 5.75
N PHE A 68 1.90 -2.19 5.88
CA PHE A 68 1.44 -2.91 7.08
C PHE A 68 2.17 -2.43 8.33
N ASN A 69 3.50 -2.29 8.27
CA ASN A 69 4.29 -1.77 9.39
C ASN A 69 3.87 -0.35 9.80
N GLU A 70 3.33 0.45 8.88
CA GLU A 70 2.79 1.76 9.22
C GLU A 70 1.42 1.65 9.89
N ILE A 71 0.52 0.83 9.36
CA ILE A 71 -0.81 0.61 9.94
C ILE A 71 -0.70 0.03 11.36
N ASP A 72 0.20 -0.93 11.56
CA ASP A 72 0.42 -1.61 12.84
C ASP A 72 0.97 -0.66 13.91
N LYS A 73 1.68 0.43 13.55
CA LYS A 73 2.13 1.44 14.53
C LYS A 73 0.99 2.16 15.22
N TYR A 74 -0.20 2.13 14.64
CA TYR A 74 -1.37 2.86 15.10
C TYR A 74 -2.52 1.93 15.55
N SER A 75 -2.27 0.63 15.60
CA SER A 75 -3.20 -0.40 16.10
C SER A 75 -2.90 -0.77 17.55
#